data_AF-A0A660YXZ9-F1
#
_entry.id   AF-A0A660YXZ9-F1
#
_cell.length_a   1.000
_cell.length_b   1.000
_cell.length_c   1.000
_cell.angle_alpha   90.00
_cell.angle_beta   90.00
_cell.angle_gamma   90.00
#
_symmetry.space_group_name_H-M   'P 1'
#
loop_
_entity.id
_entity.type
_entity.pdbx_description
1 polymer ?
#
loop_
_entity_poly.entity_id
_entity_poly.type
_entity_poly.pdbx_seq_one_letter_code
_entity_poly.pdbx_strand_id
1 'polypeptide(L)'
;MKKFQLFLLLSFLFAFVAMNTNVFAQEEPVMYFCEKYDRNGEVGVIDRFTTGYLTVMVKCEYALNLDDVSIQFDQYNERKGKFEYYKKFDYTVDRDMNYVYF
;
A
#
# COMPACT_ATOMS: atom_id res chain seq x y z
N MET A 1 11.97 49.40 8.95
CA MET A 1 12.14 48.43 10.06
C MET A 1 10.84 47.70 10.40
N LYS A 2 9.74 48.37 10.74
CA LYS A 2 8.47 47.71 11.14
C LYS A 2 7.88 46.74 10.10
N LYS A 3 7.93 47.07 8.81
CA LYS A 3 7.45 46.19 7.71
C LYS A 3 8.32 44.94 7.52
N PHE A 4 9.64 45.08 7.70
CA PHE A 4 10.59 43.97 7.61
C PHE A 4 10.46 43.03 8.81
N GLN A 5 10.25 43.58 10.01
CA GLN A 5 9.93 42.79 11.20
C GLN A 5 8.60 42.05 11.07
N LEU A 6 7.57 42.69 10.50
CA LEU A 6 6.29 42.04 10.23
C LEU A 6 6.44 40.90 9.22
N PHE A 7 7.22 41.10 8.16
CA PHE A 7 7.52 40.04 7.19
C PHE A 7 8.25 38.86 7.83
N LEU A 8 9.28 39.13 8.65
CA LEU A 8 10.00 38.08 9.39
C LEU A 8 9.07 37.31 10.34
N LEU A 9 8.18 38.02 11.03
CA LEU A 9 7.22 37.41 11.94
C LEU A 9 6.20 36.53 11.19
N LEU A 10 5.72 36.99 10.03
CA LEU A 10 4.84 36.21 9.17
C LEU A 10 5.55 34.95 8.66
N SER A 11 6.78 35.08 8.18
CA SER A 11 7.58 33.94 7.70
C SER A 11 7.84 32.91 8.80
N PHE A 12 8.12 33.36 10.03
CA PHE A 12 8.25 32.48 11.19
C PHE A 12 6.94 31.78 11.53
N LEU A 13 5.80 32.47 11.43
CA LEU A 13 4.48 31.88 11.67
C LEU A 13 4.17 30.79 10.64
N PHE A 14 4.43 31.04 9.35
CA PHE A 14 4.23 30.03 8.30
C PHE A 14 5.18 28.84 8.44
N ALA A 15 6.44 29.06 8.79
CA ALA A 15 7.38 27.98 9.07
C ALA A 15 6.93 27.13 10.27
N PHE A 16 6.45 27.77 11.34
CA PHE A 16 5.93 27.07 12.52
C PHE A 16 4.72 26.20 12.19
N VAL A 17 3.78 26.69 11.36
CA VAL A 17 2.63 25.90 10.91
C VAL A 17 3.07 24.72 10.02
N ALA A 18 4.00 24.94 9.09
CA ALA A 18 4.51 23.89 8.20
C ALA A 18 5.28 22.78 8.94
N MET A 19 5.92 23.08 10.08
CA MET A 19 6.60 22.07 10.90
C MET A 19 5.64 21.19 11.71
N ASN A 20 4.39 21.62 11.91
CA ASN A 20 3.37 20.89 12.68
C ASN A 20 2.38 20.12 11.78
N THR A 21 2.56 20.15 10.46
CA THR A 21 1.76 19.31 9.57
C THR A 21 2.36 17.91 9.48
N ASN A 22 1.64 16.91 10.00
CA ASN A 22 1.95 15.52 9.71
C ASN A 22 1.64 15.25 8.24
N VAL A 23 2.67 14.93 7.46
CA VAL A 23 2.50 14.44 6.08
C VAL A 23 2.15 12.96 6.21
N PHE A 24 0.87 12.62 6.04
CA PHE A 24 0.45 11.23 5.87
C PHE A 24 0.91 10.76 4.49
N ALA A 25 2.19 10.37 4.38
CA ALA A 25 2.68 9.67 3.21
C ALA A 25 2.05 8.27 3.24
N GLN A 26 1.06 8.01 2.39
CA GLN A 26 0.41 6.72 2.12
C GLN A 26 0.65 5.63 3.18
N GLU A 27 0.06 5.77 4.37
CA GLU A 27 0.01 4.70 5.38
C GLU A 27 -1.08 3.66 5.03
N GLU A 28 -1.42 3.50 3.75
CA GLU A 28 -2.40 2.51 3.33
C GLU A 28 -1.70 1.21 2.95
N PRO A 29 -2.31 0.03 3.19
CA PRO A 29 -1.77 -1.23 2.72
C PRO A 29 -1.49 -1.17 1.22
N VAL A 30 -0.24 -1.31 0.82
CA VAL A 30 0.17 -1.25 -0.58
C VAL A 30 0.16 -2.66 -1.14
N MET A 31 -0.57 -2.83 -2.24
CA MET A 31 -0.56 -4.06 -3.04
C MET A 31 0.39 -3.89 -4.22
N TYR A 32 1.35 -4.79 -4.36
CA TYR A 32 2.30 -4.82 -5.48
C TYR A 32 2.71 -6.27 -5.80
N PHE A 33 3.53 -6.45 -6.82
CA PHE A 33 3.95 -7.78 -7.27
C PHE A 33 5.46 -7.95 -7.15
N CYS A 34 5.89 -9.18 -6.91
CA CYS A 34 7.27 -9.60 -7.14
C CYS A 34 7.32 -10.92 -7.91
N GLU A 35 8.41 -11.15 -8.64
CA GLU A 35 8.63 -12.41 -9.36
C GLU A 35 8.72 -13.59 -8.39
N LYS A 36 9.38 -13.37 -7.24
CA LYS A 36 9.50 -14.33 -6.15
C LYS A 36 9.81 -13.64 -4.82
N TYR A 37 9.39 -14.28 -3.74
CA TYR A 37 9.81 -13.96 -2.38
C TYR A 37 10.66 -15.12 -1.82
N ASP A 38 11.90 -14.84 -1.42
CA ASP A 38 12.85 -15.83 -0.88
C ASP A 38 13.47 -15.32 0.43
N ARG A 39 14.40 -16.06 1.04
CA ARG A 39 15.07 -15.68 2.31
C ARG A 39 15.77 -14.33 2.28
N ASN A 40 16.15 -13.86 1.09
CA ASN A 40 16.79 -12.57 0.87
C ASN A 40 15.78 -11.45 0.57
N GLY A 41 14.49 -11.72 0.66
CA GLY A 41 13.40 -10.79 0.38
C GLY A 41 12.82 -10.94 -1.03
N GLU A 42 12.18 -9.86 -1.47
CA GLU A 42 11.51 -9.74 -2.77
C GLU A 42 12.53 -9.64 -3.91
N VAL A 43 12.25 -10.33 -5.02
CA VAL A 43 13.05 -10.22 -6.25
C VAL A 43 12.14 -9.80 -7.40
N GLY A 44 12.60 -8.84 -8.19
CA GLY A 44 11.86 -8.35 -9.36
C GLY A 44 10.55 -7.66 -8.99
N VAL A 45 10.62 -6.66 -8.10
CA VAL A 45 9.45 -5.86 -7.68
C VAL A 45 8.94 -5.05 -8.86
N ILE A 46 7.64 -5.12 -9.10
CA ILE A 46 6.97 -4.46 -10.23
C ILE A 46 5.54 -4.05 -9.87
N ASP A 47 5.09 -2.95 -10.48
CA ASP A 47 3.73 -2.42 -10.26
C ASP A 47 2.72 -2.93 -11.31
N ARG A 48 3.16 -3.76 -12.26
CA ARG A 48 2.37 -4.16 -13.44
C ARG A 48 2.43 -5.67 -13.67
N PHE A 49 1.33 -6.20 -14.18
CA PHE A 49 1.19 -7.61 -14.56
C PHE A 49 2.24 -8.03 -15.60
N THR A 50 3.00 -9.09 -15.31
CA THR A 50 3.81 -9.82 -16.30
C THR A 50 3.22 -11.20 -16.54
N THR A 51 3.65 -11.84 -17.64
CA THR A 51 3.32 -13.23 -17.92
C THR A 51 4.14 -14.17 -17.03
N GLY A 52 3.51 -15.10 -16.33
CA GLY A 52 4.18 -16.10 -15.50
C GLY A 52 3.47 -16.33 -14.17
N TYR A 53 4.15 -17.00 -13.25
CA TYR A 53 3.73 -17.00 -11.85
C TYR A 53 4.01 -15.61 -11.26
N LEU A 54 3.00 -15.02 -10.62
CA LEU A 54 3.10 -13.74 -9.94
C LEU A 54 2.92 -14.00 -8.45
N THR A 55 3.80 -13.45 -7.62
CA THR A 55 3.58 -13.39 -6.18
C THR A 55 2.97 -12.04 -5.87
N VAL A 56 1.77 -12.03 -5.28
CA VAL A 56 1.10 -10.80 -4.88
C VAL A 56 1.51 -10.47 -3.46
N MET A 57 1.94 -9.23 -3.23
CA MET A 57 2.41 -8.76 -1.94
C MET A 57 1.43 -7.71 -1.41
N VAL A 58 1.03 -7.85 -0.15
CA VAL A 58 0.31 -6.80 0.60
C VAL A 58 1.19 -6.40 1.78
N LYS A 59 1.68 -5.17 1.75
CA LYS A 59 2.54 -4.61 2.79
C LYS A 59 1.86 -3.44 3.48
N CYS A 60 1.95 -3.41 4.80
CA CYS A 60 1.48 -2.32 5.63
C CYS A 60 2.58 -1.91 6.61
N GLU A 61 2.59 -0.65 7.04
CA GLU A 61 3.52 -0.17 8.08
C GLU A 61 3.06 -0.56 9.50
N TYR A 62 1.76 -0.83 9.66
CA TYR A 62 1.14 -1.31 10.90
C TYR A 62 0.59 -2.73 10.75
N ALA A 63 0.30 -3.34 11.90
CA ALA A 63 -0.34 -4.63 11.99
C ALA A 63 -1.75 -4.56 11.39
N LEU A 64 -2.07 -5.47 10.47
CA LEU A 64 -3.36 -5.45 9.74
C LEU A 64 -4.56 -5.65 10.68
N ASN A 65 -4.40 -6.46 11.74
CA ASN A 65 -5.44 -6.78 12.73
C ASN A 65 -6.79 -7.15 12.07
N LEU A 66 -6.72 -7.99 11.03
CA LEU A 66 -7.86 -8.49 10.27
C LEU A 66 -8.18 -9.92 10.71
N ASP A 67 -9.46 -10.21 10.83
CA ASP A 67 -9.99 -11.57 11.01
C ASP A 67 -10.74 -11.97 9.71
N ASP A 68 -10.89 -13.28 9.46
CA ASP A 68 -11.63 -13.84 8.31
C ASP A 68 -11.17 -13.34 6.92
N VAL A 69 -9.86 -13.30 6.70
CA VAL A 69 -9.27 -12.89 5.42
C VAL A 69 -9.40 -14.00 4.37
N SER A 70 -9.65 -13.59 3.13
CA SER A 70 -9.77 -14.52 2.01
C SER A 70 -9.27 -13.87 0.73
N ILE A 71 -8.71 -14.69 -0.16
CA ILE A 71 -8.25 -14.25 -1.47
C ILE A 71 -9.28 -14.70 -2.50
N GLN A 72 -9.74 -13.74 -3.29
CA GLN A 72 -10.71 -13.94 -4.36
C GLN A 72 -10.06 -13.68 -5.72
N PHE A 73 -10.19 -14.65 -6.61
CA PHE A 73 -9.87 -14.50 -8.01
C PHE A 73 -11.15 -14.23 -8.80
N ASP A 74 -11.14 -13.11 -9.53
CA ASP A 74 -12.14 -12.82 -10.54
C ASP A 74 -11.49 -12.95 -11.93
N GLN A 75 -12.21 -13.59 -12.86
CA GLN A 75 -11.76 -13.76 -14.23
C GLN A 75 -12.45 -12.75 -15.14
N TYR A 76 -11.69 -12.07 -16.00
CA TYR A 76 -12.26 -11.16 -16.98
C TYR A 76 -13.09 -11.92 -18.03
N ASN A 77 -14.38 -11.60 -18.12
CA ASN A 77 -15.27 -12.11 -19.16
C ASN A 77 -15.36 -11.10 -20.31
N GLU A 78 -14.61 -11.36 -21.38
CA GLU A 78 -14.55 -10.50 -22.57
C GLU A 78 -15.91 -10.26 -23.22
N ARG A 79 -16.80 -11.27 -23.20
CA ARG A 79 -18.13 -11.17 -23.82
C ARG A 79 -19.05 -10.20 -23.09
N LYS A 80 -18.88 -10.07 -21.78
CA LYS A 80 -19.69 -9.20 -20.92
C LYS A 80 -18.96 -7.91 -20.52
N GLY A 81 -17.68 -7.78 -20.87
CA GLY A 81 -16.85 -6.62 -20.54
C GLY A 81 -16.66 -6.41 -19.04
N LYS A 82 -16.70 -7.48 -18.23
CA LYS A 82 -16.59 -7.38 -16.76
C LYS A 82 -15.87 -8.57 -16.15
N PHE A 83 -15.29 -8.34 -14.98
CA PHE A 83 -14.76 -9.41 -14.13
C PHE A 83 -15.92 -10.18 -13.50
N GLU A 84 -15.84 -11.51 -13.55
CA GLU A 84 -16.80 -12.42 -12.93
C GLU A 84 -16.07 -13.32 -11.93
N TYR A 85 -16.72 -13.59 -10.80
CA TYR A 85 -16.19 -14.47 -9.76
C TYR A 85 -15.72 -15.82 -10.34
N TYR A 86 -14.51 -16.22 -9.98
CA TYR A 86 -13.95 -17.52 -10.36
C TYR A 86 -13.72 -18.42 -9.15
N LYS A 87 -12.92 -17.98 -8.17
CA LYS A 87 -12.55 -18.80 -7.01
C LYS A 87 -12.27 -17.95 -5.78
N LYS A 88 -12.58 -18.48 -4.60
CA LYS A 88 -12.22 -17.93 -3.29
C LYS A 88 -11.51 -19.00 -2.45
N PHE A 89 -10.56 -18.58 -1.64
CA PHE A 89 -9.90 -19.42 -0.64
C PHE A 89 -9.63 -18.58 0.60
N ASP A 90 -9.80 -19.21 1.75
CA ASP A 90 -9.54 -18.57 3.04
C ASP A 90 -8.02 -18.46 3.23
N TYR A 91 -7.58 -17.32 3.78
CA TYR A 91 -6.19 -17.03 4.03
C TYR A 91 -6.05 -16.56 5.48
N THR A 92 -5.25 -17.25 6.26
CA THR A 92 -5.03 -16.89 7.66
C THR A 92 -3.99 -15.77 7.73
N VAL A 93 -4.36 -14.66 8.36
CA VAL A 93 -3.46 -13.56 8.69
C VAL A 93 -3.36 -13.50 10.21
N ASP A 94 -2.16 -13.53 10.76
CA ASP A 94 -1.97 -13.33 12.20
C ASP A 94 -2.12 -11.84 12.55
N ARG A 95 -2.55 -11.56 13.77
CA ARG A 95 -2.87 -10.18 14.23
C ARG A 95 -1.73 -9.18 14.04
N ASP A 96 -0.48 -9.64 14.11
CA ASP A 96 0.74 -8.85 13.99
C ASP A 96 1.35 -8.88 12.57
N MET A 97 0.75 -9.62 11.63
CA MET A 97 1.19 -9.58 10.24
C MET A 97 0.95 -8.19 9.65
N ASN A 98 2.03 -7.62 9.14
CA ASN A 98 2.06 -6.40 8.34
C ASN A 98 2.51 -6.69 6.89
N TYR A 99 2.66 -7.98 6.56
CA TYR A 99 3.20 -8.44 5.30
C TYR A 99 2.58 -9.79 4.91
N VAL A 100 1.87 -9.83 3.78
CA VAL A 100 1.13 -11.00 3.28
C VAL A 100 1.54 -11.29 1.84
N TYR A 101 1.74 -12.56 1.50
CA TYR A 101 2.05 -12.99 0.15
C TYR A 101 1.33 -14.28 -0.27
N PHE A 102 0.97 -14.39 -1.55
CA PHE A 102 0.27 -15.54 -2.13
C PHE A 102 0.47 -15.68 -3.63
#